data_AF-A0A380FJ43-F1
#
_entry.id   AF-A0A380FJ43-F1
#
_cell.length_a   1.000
_cell.length_b   1.000
_cell.length_c   1.000
_cell.angle_alpha   90.00
_cell.angle_beta   90.00
_cell.angle_gamma   90.00
#
_symmetry.space_group_name_H-M   'P 1'
#
loop_
_entity.id
_entity.type
_entity.pdbx_description
1 polymer ?
#
loop_
_entity_poly.entity_id
_entity_poly.type
_entity_poly.pdbx_seq_one_letter_code
_entity_poly.pdbx_strand_id
1 'polypeptide(L)'
;MLHLINFELRQYLTQTKLSLTRYIKQHIQQQQKYLDHVSSYYKFKTPTLLYDQQIQKRDELERQLNLIIDLKLKRESQSLQLLANRLNLKNFKQHITSEQQKLSQQHDKLNKQINALLTTFKNDLGRKLESLNNLSPTNTMLRGYTIVNKDDSVITSTQDLSAGDNIELTMKDGVVDAQVKKVRCKDE
;
A
#
# COMPACT_ATOMS: atom_id res chain seq x y z
N MET A 1 85.95 1.15 99.60
CA MET A 1 84.90 0.18 99.20
C MET A 1 83.55 0.84 98.92
N LEU A 2 82.94 1.59 99.86
CA LEU A 2 81.64 2.28 99.63
C LEU A 2 81.62 3.29 98.46
N HIS A 3 82.75 3.92 98.15
CA HIS A 3 82.84 4.91 97.08
C HIS A 3 82.87 4.27 95.68
N LEU A 4 83.45 3.06 95.57
CA LEU A 4 83.49 2.27 94.33
C LEU A 4 82.09 1.73 93.98
N ILE A 5 81.37 1.21 95.00
CA ILE A 5 80.00 0.70 94.87
C ILE A 5 79.04 1.83 94.46
N ASN A 6 79.19 3.03 95.02
CA ASN A 6 78.40 4.21 94.60
C ASN A 6 78.69 4.64 93.16
N PHE A 7 79.93 4.52 92.70
CA PHE A 7 80.30 4.84 91.32
C PHE A 7 79.73 3.82 90.33
N GLU A 8 79.80 2.51 90.65
CA GLU A 8 79.20 1.45 89.86
C GLU A 8 77.67 1.55 89.81
N LEU A 9 77.01 1.85 90.93
CA LEU A 9 75.56 2.11 90.96
C LEU A 9 75.15 3.31 90.11
N ARG A 10 75.94 4.39 90.14
CA ARG A 10 75.70 5.57 89.29
C ARG A 10 75.93 5.25 87.81
N GLN A 11 76.95 4.46 87.47
CA GLN A 11 77.14 3.99 86.10
C GLN A 11 75.99 3.11 85.63
N TYR A 12 75.53 2.16 86.46
CA TYR A 12 74.42 1.27 86.14
C TYR A 12 73.10 2.05 85.96
N LEU A 13 72.82 3.02 86.84
CA LEU A 13 71.67 3.93 86.69
C LEU A 13 71.77 4.78 85.41
N THR A 14 72.96 5.22 85.04
CA THR A 14 73.17 6.00 83.82
C THR A 14 72.97 5.13 82.57
N GLN A 15 73.52 3.90 82.56
CA GLN A 15 73.36 2.95 81.45
C GLN A 15 71.91 2.48 81.26
N THR A 16 71.19 2.23 82.37
CA THR A 16 69.77 1.85 82.33
C THR A 16 68.91 3.02 81.84
N LYS A 17 69.17 4.25 82.30
CA LYS A 17 68.50 5.45 81.80
C LYS A 17 68.72 5.65 80.30
N LEU A 18 69.96 5.53 79.83
CA LEU A 18 70.28 5.65 78.40
C LEU A 18 69.60 4.56 77.56
N SER A 19 69.58 3.31 78.05
CA SER A 19 68.92 2.20 77.37
C SER A 19 67.40 2.39 77.31
N LEU A 20 66.79 2.86 78.40
CA LEU A 20 65.36 3.17 78.46
C LEU A 20 65.01 4.33 77.52
N THR A 21 65.78 5.41 77.51
CA THR A 21 65.56 6.54 76.57
C THR A 21 65.69 6.09 75.12
N ARG A 22 66.66 5.22 74.80
CA ARG A 22 66.82 4.65 73.47
C ARG A 22 65.62 3.78 73.08
N TYR A 23 65.16 2.92 73.98
CA TYR A 23 63.98 2.08 73.76
C TYR A 23 62.71 2.90 73.54
N ILE A 24 62.45 3.89 74.39
CA ILE A 24 61.30 4.80 74.25
C ILE A 24 61.37 5.55 72.92
N LYS A 25 62.54 6.08 72.55
CA LYS A 25 62.72 6.78 71.26
C LYS A 25 62.45 5.87 70.07
N GLN A 26 62.94 4.64 70.12
CA GLN A 26 62.71 3.64 69.07
C GLN A 26 61.23 3.24 68.99
N HIS A 27 60.57 3.06 70.13
CA HIS A 27 59.14 2.74 70.19
C HIS A 27 58.30 3.89 69.62
N ILE A 28 58.59 5.15 69.99
CA ILE A 28 57.91 6.33 69.43
C ILE A 28 58.13 6.40 67.92
N GLN A 29 59.35 6.18 67.43
CA GLN A 29 59.64 6.17 66.00
C GLN A 29 58.90 5.06 65.25
N GLN A 30 58.77 3.87 65.86
CA GLN A 30 58.03 2.76 65.26
C GLN A 30 56.54 3.05 65.20
N GLN A 31 55.98 3.64 66.26
CA GLN A 31 54.57 4.05 66.30
C GLN A 31 54.29 5.20 65.32
N GLN A 32 55.20 6.16 65.18
CA GLN A 32 55.11 7.20 64.16
C GLN A 32 55.12 6.61 62.75
N LYS A 33 56.04 5.68 62.44
CA LYS A 33 56.07 5.00 61.15
C LYS A 33 54.80 4.19 60.88
N TYR A 34 54.23 3.55 61.90
CA TYR A 34 52.97 2.83 61.79
C TYR A 34 51.80 3.80 61.52
N LEU A 35 51.76 4.92 62.23
CA LEU A 35 50.77 5.98 62.02
C LEU A 35 50.90 6.61 60.63
N ASP A 36 52.12 6.87 60.16
CA ASP A 36 52.40 7.37 58.82
C ASP A 36 51.97 6.36 57.76
N HIS A 37 52.22 5.06 57.97
CA HIS A 37 51.77 4.02 57.06
C HIS A 37 50.24 3.92 57.01
N VAL A 38 49.58 3.90 58.17
CA VAL A 38 48.11 3.83 58.26
C VAL A 38 47.44 5.10 57.73
N SER A 39 48.00 6.28 57.99
CA SER A 39 47.51 7.56 57.45
C SER A 39 47.84 7.74 55.97
N SER A 40 48.91 7.12 55.47
CA SER A 40 49.23 7.05 54.05
C SER A 40 48.32 6.10 53.27
N TYR A 41 47.52 5.28 53.97
CA TYR A 41 46.56 4.39 53.35
C TYR A 41 45.53 5.21 52.57
N TYR A 42 45.53 5.00 51.26
CA TYR A 42 44.80 5.80 50.27
C TYR A 42 43.30 5.99 50.59
N LYS A 43 42.68 5.03 51.30
CA LYS A 43 41.27 5.10 51.71
C LYS A 43 40.93 6.24 52.68
N PHE A 44 41.92 6.77 53.42
CA PHE A 44 41.71 7.89 54.36
C PHE A 44 42.12 9.27 53.81
N LYS A 45 42.97 9.32 52.78
CA LYS A 45 43.40 10.58 52.16
C LYS A 45 42.38 11.16 51.19
N THR A 46 41.53 10.32 50.58
CA THR A 46 40.50 10.76 49.63
C THR A 46 39.20 9.97 49.83
N PRO A 47 38.38 10.29 50.85
CA PRO A 47 37.08 9.66 51.06
C PRO A 47 36.12 9.83 49.87
N THR A 48 36.31 10.87 49.07
CA THR A 48 35.58 11.15 47.83
C THR A 48 35.76 10.06 46.78
N LEU A 49 36.96 9.48 46.65
CA LEU A 49 37.26 8.45 45.65
C LEU A 49 36.49 7.13 45.86
N LEU A 50 36.00 6.87 47.08
CA LEU A 50 35.14 5.72 47.37
C LEU A 50 33.77 5.84 46.68
N TYR A 51 33.30 7.06 46.47
CA TYR A 51 31.99 7.36 45.91
C TYR A 51 32.06 7.84 44.46
N ASP A 52 33.20 8.32 43.98
CA ASP A 52 33.36 8.86 42.63
C ASP A 52 32.93 7.87 41.54
N GLN A 53 33.29 6.59 41.65
CA GLN A 53 32.85 5.56 40.68
C GLN A 53 31.35 5.33 40.72
N GLN A 54 30.74 5.37 41.92
CA GLN A 54 29.31 5.20 42.08
C GLN A 54 28.53 6.42 41.57
N ILE A 55 29.06 7.62 41.79
CA ILE A 55 28.51 8.88 41.27
C ILE A 55 28.59 8.90 39.74
N GLN A 56 29.74 8.55 39.16
CA GLN A 56 29.90 8.44 37.70
C GLN A 56 28.92 7.43 37.10
N LYS A 57 28.76 6.25 37.72
CA LYS A 57 27.80 5.24 37.26
C LYS A 57 26.36 5.73 37.37
N ARG A 58 26.00 6.43 38.44
CA ARG A 58 24.67 7.05 38.59
C ARG A 58 24.42 8.05 37.48
N ASP A 59 25.37 8.96 37.22
CA ASP A 59 25.24 9.99 36.19
C ASP A 59 25.13 9.38 34.79
N GLU A 60 25.88 8.30 34.51
CA GLU A 60 25.77 7.58 33.26
C GLU A 60 24.38 6.94 33.09
N LEU A 61 23.89 6.24 34.13
CA LEU A 61 22.56 5.64 34.13
C LEU A 61 21.45 6.69 34.00
N GLU A 62 21.59 7.84 34.65
CA GLU A 62 20.65 8.95 34.57
C GLU A 62 20.62 9.56 33.16
N ARG A 63 21.78 9.76 32.53
CA ARG A 63 21.85 10.20 31.13
C ARG A 63 21.24 9.19 30.17
N GLN A 64 21.55 7.90 30.34
CA GLN A 64 20.96 6.84 29.53
C GLN A 64 19.45 6.76 29.69
N LEU A 65 18.95 6.86 30.92
CA LEU A 65 17.52 6.87 31.20
C LEU A 65 16.82 8.05 30.53
N ASN A 66 17.35 9.27 30.69
CA ASN A 66 16.79 10.47 30.08
C ASN A 66 16.76 10.38 28.55
N LEU A 67 17.83 9.85 27.95
CA LEU A 67 17.90 9.64 26.50
C LEU A 67 16.86 8.61 26.03
N ILE A 68 16.73 7.47 26.72
CA ILE A 68 15.75 6.44 26.37
C ILE A 68 14.32 6.97 26.53
N ILE A 69 14.04 7.72 27.60
CA ILE A 69 12.72 8.33 27.83
C ILE A 69 12.39 9.32 26.71
N ASP A 70 13.30 10.23 26.36
CA ASP A 70 13.08 11.22 25.30
C ASP A 70 12.84 10.54 23.94
N LEU A 71 13.65 9.53 23.61
CA LEU A 71 13.47 8.75 22.38
C LEU A 71 12.12 8.02 22.36
N LYS A 72 11.71 7.42 23.48
CA LYS A 72 10.43 6.72 23.59
C LYS A 72 9.26 7.69 23.46
N LEU A 73 9.29 8.83 24.16
CA LEU A 73 8.24 9.85 24.08
C LEU A 73 8.13 10.44 22.67
N LYS A 74 9.25 10.72 22.01
CA LYS A 74 9.25 11.18 20.61
C LYS A 74 8.64 10.15 19.67
N ARG A 75 9.01 8.88 19.83
CA ARG A 75 8.46 7.79 19.01
C ARG A 75 6.96 7.63 19.21
N GLU A 76 6.48 7.64 20.45
CA GLU A 76 5.04 7.52 20.75
C GLU A 76 4.27 8.75 20.24
N SER A 77 4.81 9.96 20.39
CA SER A 77 4.21 11.19 19.86
C SER A 77 4.08 11.14 18.33
N GLN A 78 5.13 10.69 17.62
CA GLN A 78 5.10 10.50 16.18
C GLN A 78 4.07 9.42 15.78
N SER A 79 4.01 8.31 16.49
CA SER A 79 3.02 7.25 16.27
C SER A 79 1.59 7.77 16.43
N LEU A 80 1.33 8.55 17.49
CA LEU A 80 0.04 9.19 17.73
C LEU A 80 -0.31 10.22 16.65
N GLN A 81 0.65 11.03 16.19
CA GLN A 81 0.43 11.96 15.09
C GLN A 81 0.09 11.22 13.79
N LEU A 82 0.79 10.13 13.47
CA LEU A 82 0.48 9.31 12.29
C LEU A 82 -0.91 8.67 12.41
N LEU A 83 -1.27 8.16 13.59
CA LEU A 83 -2.58 7.59 13.84
C LEU A 83 -3.68 8.65 13.75
N ALA A 84 -3.47 9.84 14.32
CA ALA A 84 -4.38 10.97 14.23
C ALA A 84 -4.57 11.46 12.78
N ASN A 85 -3.49 11.49 12.00
CA ASN A 85 -3.54 11.83 10.57
C ASN A 85 -4.28 10.77 9.74
N ARG A 86 -4.12 9.48 10.07
CA ARG A 86 -4.88 8.38 9.45
C ARG A 86 -6.36 8.44 9.83
N LEU A 87 -6.65 8.73 11.10
CA LEU A 87 -8.00 8.90 11.64
C LEU A 87 -8.62 10.26 11.28
N ASN A 88 -7.89 11.12 10.56
CA ASN A 88 -8.41 12.40 10.15
C ASN A 88 -9.62 12.17 9.23
N LEU A 89 -10.81 12.27 9.83
CA LEU A 89 -12.11 12.01 9.23
C LEU A 89 -12.32 12.81 7.94
N LYS A 90 -11.57 13.91 7.77
CA LYS A 90 -11.54 14.69 6.53
C LYS A 90 -11.03 13.88 5.34
N ASN A 91 -9.93 13.13 5.51
CA ASN A 91 -9.39 12.26 4.45
C ASN A 91 -10.36 11.12 4.15
N PHE A 92 -10.98 10.53 5.17
CA PHE A 92 -11.96 9.45 4.97
C PHE A 92 -13.21 9.94 4.23
N LYS A 93 -13.77 11.09 4.61
CA LYS A 93 -14.89 11.72 3.87
C LYS A 93 -14.50 12.04 2.43
N GLN A 94 -13.30 12.57 2.20
CA GLN A 94 -12.80 12.85 0.85
C GLN A 94 -12.68 11.56 0.01
N HIS A 95 -12.13 10.49 0.59
CA HIS A 95 -12.07 9.17 -0.06
C HIS A 95 -13.46 8.66 -0.41
N ILE A 96 -14.42 8.70 0.52
CA ILE A 96 -15.81 8.28 0.24
C ILE A 96 -16.40 9.11 -0.90
N THR A 97 -16.26 10.44 -0.86
CA THR A 97 -16.81 11.30 -1.92
C THR A 97 -16.18 11.02 -3.28
N SER A 98 -14.87 10.74 -3.33
CA SER A 98 -14.17 10.38 -4.56
C SER A 98 -14.65 9.05 -5.11
N GLU A 99 -14.82 8.04 -4.26
CA GLU A 99 -15.34 6.74 -4.67
C GLU A 99 -16.82 6.83 -5.12
N GLN A 100 -17.64 7.62 -4.45
CA GLN A 100 -19.02 7.91 -4.89
C GLN A 100 -19.06 8.59 -6.27
N GLN A 101 -18.17 9.54 -6.52
CA GLN A 101 -18.06 10.19 -7.84
C GLN A 101 -17.61 9.20 -8.92
N LYS A 102 -16.63 8.34 -8.64
CA LYS A 102 -16.20 7.29 -9.58
C LYS A 102 -17.33 6.33 -9.90
N LEU A 103 -18.08 5.90 -8.90
CA LEU A 103 -19.23 5.00 -9.04
C LEU A 103 -20.30 5.65 -9.93
N SER A 104 -20.64 6.91 -9.69
CA SER A 104 -21.56 7.68 -10.53
C SER A 104 -21.10 7.78 -12.00
N GLN A 105 -19.83 8.13 -12.22
CA GLN A 105 -19.25 8.19 -13.57
C GLN A 105 -19.26 6.83 -14.28
N GLN A 106 -19.00 5.75 -13.56
CA GLN A 106 -19.06 4.39 -14.10
C GLN A 106 -20.50 3.99 -14.48
N HIS A 107 -21.49 4.33 -13.65
CA HIS A 107 -22.90 4.13 -13.98
C HIS A 107 -23.32 4.91 -15.23
N ASP A 108 -22.95 6.18 -15.33
CA ASP A 108 -23.25 6.99 -16.50
C ASP A 108 -22.61 6.43 -17.77
N LYS A 109 -21.36 5.97 -17.67
CA LYS A 109 -20.65 5.34 -18.78
C LYS A 109 -21.33 4.04 -19.22
N LEU A 110 -21.72 3.20 -18.25
CA LEU A 110 -22.44 1.96 -18.51
C LEU A 110 -23.78 2.23 -19.22
N ASN A 111 -24.57 3.18 -18.71
CA ASN A 111 -25.86 3.54 -19.30
C ASN A 111 -25.69 4.06 -20.74
N LYS A 112 -24.69 4.90 -20.99
CA LYS A 112 -24.36 5.37 -22.35
C LYS A 112 -24.00 4.23 -23.29
N GLN A 113 -23.18 3.27 -22.82
CA GLN A 113 -22.78 2.11 -23.62
C GLN A 113 -23.96 1.17 -23.91
N ILE A 114 -24.82 0.91 -22.93
CA ILE A 114 -26.04 0.12 -23.11
C ILE A 114 -26.96 0.79 -24.14
N ASN A 115 -27.20 2.10 -24.01
CA ASN A 115 -28.04 2.82 -24.97
C ASN A 115 -27.45 2.81 -26.38
N ALA A 116 -26.13 2.96 -26.52
CA ALA A 116 -25.46 2.85 -27.81
C ALA A 116 -25.60 1.44 -28.42
N LEU A 117 -25.48 0.38 -27.62
CA LEU A 117 -25.69 -0.99 -28.10
C LEU A 117 -27.15 -1.23 -28.52
N LEU A 118 -28.11 -0.73 -27.74
CA LEU A 118 -29.53 -0.85 -28.09
C LEU A 118 -29.86 -0.12 -29.39
N THR A 119 -29.30 1.07 -29.62
CA THR A 119 -29.52 1.79 -30.88
C THR A 119 -28.88 1.08 -32.06
N THR A 120 -27.68 0.50 -31.90
CA THR A 120 -27.06 -0.29 -32.98
C THR A 120 -27.90 -1.52 -33.31
N PHE A 121 -28.37 -2.27 -32.32
CA PHE A 121 -29.22 -3.44 -32.57
C PHE A 121 -30.56 -3.07 -33.20
N LYS A 122 -31.17 -1.95 -32.78
CA LYS A 122 -32.40 -1.44 -33.39
C LYS A 122 -32.20 -1.09 -34.85
N ASN A 123 -31.09 -0.42 -35.17
CA ASN A 123 -30.76 -0.05 -36.55
C ASN A 123 -30.48 -1.28 -37.42
N ASP A 124 -29.73 -2.26 -36.90
CA ASP A 124 -29.44 -3.50 -37.62
C ASP A 124 -30.70 -4.32 -37.88
N LEU A 125 -31.61 -4.39 -36.89
CA LEU A 125 -32.90 -5.04 -37.05
C LEU A 125 -33.75 -4.32 -38.11
N GLY A 126 -33.77 -2.98 -38.10
CA GLY A 126 -34.44 -2.18 -39.14
C GLY A 126 -33.92 -2.47 -40.54
N ARG A 127 -32.59 -2.52 -40.72
CA ARG A 127 -31.96 -2.85 -42.01
C ARG A 127 -32.28 -4.26 -42.47
N LYS A 128 -32.28 -5.24 -41.55
CA LYS A 128 -32.64 -6.62 -41.87
C LYS A 128 -34.10 -6.76 -42.28
N LEU A 129 -35.01 -6.06 -41.60
CA LEU A 129 -36.42 -5.99 -41.98
C LEU A 129 -36.60 -5.34 -43.35
N GLU A 130 -35.91 -4.23 -43.62
CA GLU A 130 -35.97 -3.56 -44.93
C GLU A 130 -35.42 -4.46 -46.04
N SER A 131 -34.33 -5.18 -45.78
CA SER A 131 -33.77 -6.17 -46.72
C SER A 131 -34.75 -7.32 -46.99
N LEU A 132 -35.38 -7.87 -45.94
CA LEU A 132 -36.40 -8.91 -46.06
C LEU A 132 -37.61 -8.42 -46.85
N ASN A 133 -38.06 -7.19 -46.58
CA ASN A 133 -39.13 -6.56 -47.33
C ASN A 133 -38.73 -6.41 -48.80
N ASN A 134 -37.52 -5.95 -49.11
CA ASN A 134 -37.06 -5.81 -50.49
C ASN A 134 -36.96 -7.14 -51.25
N LEU A 135 -36.69 -8.24 -50.54
CA LEU A 135 -36.62 -9.59 -51.10
C LEU A 135 -37.99 -10.31 -51.15
N SER A 136 -39.04 -9.70 -50.57
CA SER A 136 -40.37 -10.32 -50.57
C SER A 136 -41.02 -10.22 -51.96
N PRO A 137 -41.51 -11.33 -52.53
CA PRO A 137 -42.24 -11.34 -53.81
C PRO A 137 -43.40 -10.33 -53.83
N THR A 138 -44.06 -10.14 -52.69
CA THR A 138 -45.15 -9.18 -52.53
C THR A 138 -44.70 -7.73 -52.77
N ASN A 139 -43.49 -7.34 -52.34
CA ASN A 139 -42.99 -5.98 -52.59
C ASN A 139 -42.49 -5.79 -54.01
N THR A 140 -41.98 -6.84 -54.66
CA THR A 140 -41.71 -6.83 -56.10
C THR A 140 -43.00 -6.62 -56.88
N MET A 141 -44.11 -7.25 -56.46
CA MET A 141 -45.43 -7.04 -57.05
C MET A 141 -46.01 -5.65 -56.79
N LEU A 142 -45.76 -5.04 -55.63
CA LEU A 142 -46.15 -3.66 -55.32
C LEU A 142 -45.42 -2.62 -56.19
N ARG A 143 -44.21 -2.94 -56.69
CA ARG A 143 -43.45 -2.09 -57.63
C ARG A 143 -43.96 -2.17 -59.07
N GLY A 144 -45.04 -2.90 -59.33
CA GLY A 144 -45.67 -3.01 -60.65
C GLY A 144 -45.11 -4.13 -61.52
N TYR A 145 -44.28 -5.02 -60.97
CA TYR A 145 -43.85 -6.23 -61.65
C TYR A 145 -44.86 -7.35 -61.46
N THR A 146 -45.06 -8.16 -62.50
CA THR A 146 -45.98 -9.30 -62.47
C THR A 146 -45.19 -10.59 -62.55
N ILE A 147 -45.67 -11.63 -61.86
CA ILE A 147 -45.14 -12.98 -62.04
C ILE A 147 -45.92 -13.60 -63.20
N VAL A 148 -45.21 -14.12 -64.19
CA VAL A 148 -45.82 -14.77 -65.37
C VAL A 148 -45.75 -16.27 -65.14
N ASN A 149 -46.91 -16.92 -65.10
CA ASN A 149 -47.04 -18.37 -65.00
C ASN A 149 -47.58 -18.96 -66.31
N LYS A 150 -47.12 -20.16 -66.65
CA LYS A 150 -47.66 -21.01 -67.72
C LYS A 150 -47.72 -22.43 -67.18
N ASP A 151 -48.90 -23.06 -67.22
CA ASP A 151 -49.12 -24.44 -66.75
C ASP A 151 -48.53 -24.69 -65.33
N ASP A 152 -48.86 -23.84 -64.35
CA ASP A 152 -48.36 -23.86 -62.97
C ASP A 152 -46.84 -23.65 -62.78
N SER A 153 -46.11 -23.24 -63.84
CA SER A 153 -44.67 -22.96 -63.79
C SER A 153 -44.34 -21.49 -64.02
N VAL A 154 -43.45 -20.92 -63.20
CA VAL A 154 -43.02 -19.51 -63.31
C VAL A 154 -42.04 -19.36 -64.48
N ILE A 155 -42.35 -18.48 -65.42
CA ILE A 155 -41.49 -18.18 -66.57
C ILE A 155 -40.66 -16.92 -66.30
N THR A 156 -39.34 -17.04 -66.46
CA THR A 156 -38.39 -15.91 -66.32
C THR A 156 -37.74 -15.48 -67.63
N SER A 157 -37.88 -16.27 -68.72
CA SER A 157 -37.22 -16.02 -70.00
C SER A 157 -38.23 -15.90 -71.15
N THR A 158 -37.97 -15.02 -72.12
CA THR A 158 -38.81 -14.86 -73.31
C THR A 158 -38.72 -16.04 -74.28
N GLN A 159 -37.74 -16.93 -74.11
CA GLN A 159 -37.56 -18.13 -74.96
C GLN A 159 -38.59 -19.23 -74.66
N ASP A 160 -39.17 -19.22 -73.46
CA ASP A 160 -40.13 -20.23 -73.01
C ASP A 160 -41.59 -19.87 -73.36
N LEU A 161 -41.79 -18.72 -74.02
CA LEU A 161 -43.08 -18.22 -74.48
C LEU A 161 -43.18 -18.30 -76.00
N SER A 162 -44.32 -18.79 -76.50
CA SER A 162 -44.68 -18.83 -77.91
C SER A 162 -45.94 -18.01 -78.19
N ALA A 163 -46.09 -17.55 -79.44
CA ALA A 163 -47.31 -16.84 -79.84
C ALA A 163 -48.50 -17.80 -79.84
N GLY A 164 -49.59 -17.42 -79.15
CA GLY A 164 -50.78 -18.23 -78.93
C GLY A 164 -50.88 -18.84 -77.54
N ASP A 165 -49.81 -18.83 -76.75
CA ASP A 165 -49.81 -19.38 -75.39
C ASP A 165 -50.75 -18.61 -74.45
N ASN A 166 -51.46 -19.34 -73.61
CA ASN A 166 -52.19 -18.79 -72.48
C ASN A 166 -51.22 -18.66 -71.30
N ILE A 167 -51.21 -17.49 -70.69
CA ILE A 167 -50.37 -17.18 -69.53
C ILE A 167 -51.23 -16.55 -68.44
N GLU A 168 -50.83 -16.82 -67.21
CA GLU A 168 -51.46 -16.29 -66.02
C GLU A 168 -50.54 -15.25 -65.39
N LEU A 169 -51.02 -14.01 -65.26
CA LEU A 169 -50.27 -12.90 -64.70
C LEU A 169 -50.73 -12.68 -63.26
N THR A 170 -49.91 -13.08 -62.30
CA THR A 170 -50.17 -12.78 -60.89
C THR A 170 -49.70 -11.36 -60.58
N MET A 171 -50.63 -10.51 -60.19
CA MET A 171 -50.42 -9.12 -59.76
C MET A 171 -50.70 -8.98 -58.25
N LYS A 172 -50.36 -7.82 -57.67
CA LYS A 172 -50.57 -7.56 -56.23
C LYS A 172 -52.02 -7.74 -55.76
N ASP A 173 -52.98 -7.47 -56.65
CA ASP A 173 -54.42 -7.39 -56.30
C ASP A 173 -55.23 -8.55 -56.86
N GLY A 174 -54.61 -9.49 -57.58
CA GLY A 174 -55.33 -10.58 -58.23
C GLY A 174 -54.56 -11.19 -59.39
N VAL A 175 -55.26 -12.02 -60.14
CA VAL A 175 -54.70 -12.82 -61.22
C VAL A 175 -55.42 -12.51 -62.53
N VAL A 176 -54.66 -12.38 -63.62
CA VAL A 176 -55.17 -12.01 -64.94
C VAL A 176 -54.74 -13.03 -65.98
N ASP A 177 -55.71 -13.63 -66.65
CA ASP A 177 -55.47 -14.49 -67.81
C ASP A 177 -55.16 -13.64 -69.05
N ALA A 178 -54.06 -13.94 -69.73
CA ALA A 178 -53.66 -13.25 -70.94
C ALA A 178 -53.18 -14.25 -72.00
N GLN A 179 -53.29 -13.85 -73.28
CA GLN A 179 -52.80 -14.63 -74.40
C GLN A 179 -51.65 -13.90 -75.11
N VAL A 180 -50.57 -14.62 -75.38
CA VAL A 180 -49.38 -14.07 -76.02
C VAL A 180 -49.64 -13.83 -77.51
N LYS A 181 -49.75 -12.56 -77.92
CA LYS A 181 -49.96 -12.21 -79.34
C LYS A 181 -48.70 -12.28 -80.19
N LYS A 182 -47.54 -11.88 -79.63
CA LYS A 182 -46.26 -11.87 -80.35
C LYS A 182 -45.12 -11.76 -79.35
N VAL A 183 -44.16 -12.69 -79.43
CA VAL A 183 -42.92 -12.62 -78.66
C VAL A 183 -41.87 -11.88 -79.50
N ARG A 184 -41.19 -10.91 -78.89
CA ARG A 184 -40.05 -10.22 -79.50
C ARG A 184 -38.86 -10.39 -78.58
N CYS A 185 -37.96 -11.30 -78.92
CA CYS A 185 -36.67 -11.40 -78.26
C CYS A 185 -35.80 -10.23 -78.71
N LYS A 186 -35.08 -9.62 -77.77
CA LYS A 186 -33.90 -8.81 -78.11
C LYS A 186 -32.74 -9.79 -78.17
N ASP A 187 -32.14 -9.92 -79.35
CA ASP A 187 -30.83 -10.55 -79.48
C ASP A 187 -29.78 -9.51 -79.07
N GLU A 188 -29.09 -9.78 -77.96
CA GLU A 188 -27.73 -9.32 -77.70
C GLU A 188 -26.79 -10.52 -77.81
#